data_AF-A0A934BSX9-F1
#
_entry.id   AF-A0A934BSX9-F1
#
_cell.length_a   1.000
_cell.length_b   1.000
_cell.length_c   1.000
_cell.angle_alpha   90.00
_cell.angle_beta   90.00
_cell.angle_gamma   90.00
#
_symmetry.space_group_name_H-M   'P 1'
#
loop_
_entity.id
_entity.type
_entity.pdbx_description
1 polymer ?
#
loop_
_entity_poly.entity_id
_entity_poly.type
_entity_poly.pdbx_seq_one_letter_code
_entity_poly.pdbx_strand_id
1 'polypeptide(L)'
;MKAPWRFILRVAACLVAASSAGASEVSITREGDVYHVIAAKYEAIIADDGCMSNLLVGGLDLFKAGIGSSRGSYFHQGEPLKLPKIERPAENVITAGSDRATIRYEFAADSMAWSVENNTTEPMKFFIVFDPEVIPEKGEVRGAVLAHEGPKSTWFRDKARLEIDGGTRFWGPWRGCMMWNAALAAREKRQITLKIGTASEAEAIRMGIAPPPAVEEVEQDLTLLSPRNFQVFQRQSRFRGRILVSGRVKPECDAIEARLSGKSLEGQRLPDEWLPVPLERHTRSFYAELPTPAGGWYALQVRALKGNQPVARGGADKVGVGEVFVGAGQSNITNSGQERTVQTSGMVASFGGGHWQLADDPQPGVHDKTQRGSIWPTFGDAMHARFRVPIGVAVTGHGGTSVYAWKPGGELNNWMMMRILQLGPNGFRALLWHQGEADVGGKPEDYTRNLAAIIRASTAAAGWQFPWFVAQVSYLSPERPSSETTRSAQKKLCDRGIALEGPDTDTLTSSYRDSEGKGIHFSRKGLVAHGKLWAEKVGDYLYQVLAQETK
;
A
#
# COMPACT_ATOMS: atom_id res chain seq x y z
N MET A 1 23.62 9.11 -78.95
CA MET A 1 24.68 9.67 -78.10
C MET A 1 24.03 10.53 -77.03
N LYS A 2 24.28 10.18 -75.75
CA LYS A 2 24.24 10.94 -74.49
C LYS A 2 23.17 12.03 -74.28
N ALA A 3 22.43 11.85 -73.17
CA ALA A 3 21.64 12.88 -72.47
C ALA A 3 22.48 14.10 -72.05
N PRO A 4 21.82 15.20 -71.60
CA PRO A 4 21.82 15.42 -70.15
C PRO A 4 20.52 16.00 -69.56
N TRP A 5 20.51 15.92 -68.22
CA TRP A 5 19.51 16.26 -67.22
C TRP A 5 18.82 17.64 -67.31
N ARG A 6 17.55 17.68 -66.86
CA ARG A 6 16.94 18.86 -66.23
C ARG A 6 16.20 18.47 -64.95
N PHE A 7 16.71 18.98 -63.84
CA PHE A 7 16.03 19.10 -62.55
C PHE A 7 14.86 20.10 -62.69
N ILE A 8 13.65 19.73 -62.27
CA ILE A 8 12.58 20.68 -61.93
C ILE A 8 12.01 20.24 -60.58
N LEU A 9 12.21 21.09 -59.58
CA LEU A 9 11.50 21.04 -58.30
C LEU A 9 9.99 21.18 -58.55
N ARG A 10 9.20 20.25 -58.02
CA ARG A 10 7.80 20.50 -57.66
C ARG A 10 7.66 20.25 -56.16
N VAL A 11 7.54 21.35 -55.42
CA VAL A 11 7.09 21.36 -54.03
C VAL A 11 5.63 20.94 -54.04
N ALA A 12 5.35 19.71 -53.62
CA ALA A 12 3.99 19.27 -53.34
C ALA A 12 3.61 19.78 -51.95
N ALA A 13 2.71 20.74 -51.90
CA ALA A 13 2.01 21.13 -50.68
C ALA A 13 1.13 19.94 -50.23
N CYS A 14 1.63 19.13 -49.31
CA CYS A 14 0.80 18.20 -48.56
C CYS A 14 0.07 18.98 -47.47
N LEU A 15 -1.16 19.38 -47.77
CA LEU A 15 -2.19 19.61 -46.75
C LEU A 15 -2.32 18.31 -45.95
N VAL A 16 -1.74 18.29 -44.74
CA VAL A 16 -2.06 17.27 -43.74
C VAL A 16 -3.48 17.55 -43.31
N ALA A 17 -4.42 16.81 -43.89
CA ALA A 17 -5.74 16.65 -43.32
C ALA A 17 -5.56 16.00 -41.94
N ALA A 18 -5.81 16.77 -40.88
CA ALA A 18 -5.94 16.21 -39.54
C ALA A 18 -7.05 15.15 -39.59
N SER A 19 -6.68 13.91 -39.30
CA SER A 19 -7.60 12.79 -39.21
C SER A 19 -8.63 13.07 -38.11
N SER A 20 -9.87 13.32 -38.49
CA SER A 20 -11.04 13.45 -37.61
C SER A 20 -11.51 12.11 -37.00
N ALA A 21 -10.67 11.06 -37.04
CA ALA A 21 -11.03 9.71 -36.64
C ALA A 21 -10.87 9.42 -35.13
N GLY A 22 -10.30 10.34 -34.35
CA GLY A 22 -10.09 10.14 -32.90
C GLY A 22 -11.23 10.62 -32.00
N ALA A 23 -12.18 11.40 -32.53
CA ALA A 23 -13.22 12.05 -31.71
C ALA A 23 -14.38 11.11 -31.34
N SER A 24 -14.63 10.05 -32.11
CA SER A 24 -15.79 9.16 -31.89
C SER A 24 -15.65 8.19 -30.71
N GLU A 25 -14.47 8.10 -30.09
CA GLU A 25 -14.18 7.16 -28.99
C GLU A 25 -13.93 7.87 -27.64
N VAL A 26 -14.11 9.19 -27.58
CA VAL A 26 -13.96 9.97 -26.35
C VAL A 26 -15.21 10.81 -26.10
N SER A 27 -15.86 10.58 -24.97
CA SER A 27 -16.96 11.42 -24.48
C SER A 27 -16.42 12.41 -23.43
N ILE A 28 -16.75 13.69 -23.59
CA ILE A 28 -16.50 14.71 -22.58
C ILE A 28 -17.83 15.34 -22.19
N THR A 29 -18.22 15.16 -20.93
CA THR A 29 -19.43 15.73 -20.34
C THR A 29 -19.04 16.73 -19.25
N ARG A 30 -19.83 17.81 -19.12
CA ARG A 30 -19.66 18.77 -18.02
C ARG A 30 -20.73 18.49 -16.99
N GLU A 31 -20.33 18.28 -15.74
CA GLU A 31 -21.22 18.09 -14.60
C GLU A 31 -20.85 19.11 -13.53
N GLY A 32 -21.72 20.10 -13.32
CA GLY A 32 -21.38 21.28 -12.51
C GLY A 32 -20.16 22.03 -13.10
N ASP A 33 -19.12 22.16 -12.29
CA ASP A 33 -17.88 22.87 -12.64
C ASP A 33 -16.71 21.96 -13.03
N VAL A 34 -16.96 20.65 -13.17
CA VAL A 34 -15.94 19.68 -13.59
C VAL A 34 -16.27 19.08 -14.95
N TYR A 35 -15.23 18.63 -15.66
CA TYR A 35 -15.37 17.87 -16.90
C TYR A 35 -15.02 16.41 -16.67
N HIS A 36 -15.95 15.53 -17.01
CA HIS A 36 -15.76 14.10 -17.04
C HIS A 36 -15.37 13.68 -18.44
N VAL A 37 -14.28 12.91 -18.54
CA VAL A 37 -13.77 12.36 -19.79
C VAL A 37 -13.88 10.85 -19.68
N ILE A 38 -14.54 10.22 -20.66
CA ILE A 38 -14.67 8.77 -20.77
C ILE A 38 -14.10 8.38 -22.14
N ALA A 39 -13.10 7.51 -22.12
CA ALA A 39 -12.46 6.94 -23.30
C ALA A 39 -12.46 5.41 -23.20
N ALA A 40 -12.10 4.72 -24.29
CA ALA A 40 -12.12 3.26 -24.34
C ALA A 40 -11.25 2.57 -23.26
N LYS A 41 -10.16 3.20 -22.81
CA LYS A 41 -9.23 2.62 -21.82
C LYS A 41 -9.22 3.32 -20.46
N TYR A 42 -9.85 4.48 -20.34
CA TYR A 42 -9.73 5.28 -19.13
C TYR A 42 -10.89 6.25 -18.92
N GLU A 43 -11.00 6.71 -17.69
CA GLU A 43 -11.83 7.85 -17.32
C GLU A 43 -10.97 8.89 -16.60
N ALA A 44 -11.28 10.17 -16.76
CA ALA A 44 -10.56 11.26 -16.09
C ALA A 44 -11.49 12.42 -15.74
N ILE A 45 -11.13 13.18 -14.71
CA ILE A 45 -11.84 14.37 -14.26
C ILE A 45 -10.90 15.56 -14.31
N ILE A 46 -11.26 16.56 -15.12
CA ILE A 46 -10.69 17.90 -15.03
C ILE A 46 -11.53 18.69 -14.03
N ALA A 47 -10.94 19.03 -12.89
CA ALA A 47 -11.60 19.75 -11.82
C ALA A 47 -11.86 21.23 -12.17
N ASP A 48 -12.60 21.92 -11.32
CA ASP A 48 -12.98 23.34 -11.46
C ASP A 48 -11.78 24.31 -11.42
N ASP A 49 -10.63 23.82 -10.97
CA ASP A 49 -9.33 24.48 -11.00
C ASP A 49 -8.48 24.12 -12.23
N GLY A 50 -9.05 23.44 -13.21
CA GLY A 50 -8.40 23.06 -14.47
C GLY A 50 -7.33 21.97 -14.34
N CYS A 51 -7.13 21.41 -13.15
CA CYS A 51 -6.21 20.32 -12.88
C CYS A 51 -6.88 18.97 -13.14
N MET A 52 -6.13 17.97 -13.62
CA MET A 52 -6.65 16.61 -13.70
C MET A 52 -6.56 15.96 -12.31
N SER A 53 -7.71 15.79 -11.67
CA SER A 53 -7.79 15.35 -10.28
C SER A 53 -7.66 13.83 -10.11
N ASN A 54 -8.05 13.07 -11.12
CA ASN A 54 -7.94 11.61 -11.16
C ASN A 54 -7.62 11.08 -12.56
N LEU A 55 -7.20 9.81 -12.63
CA LEU A 55 -7.09 9.06 -13.88
C LEU A 55 -7.39 7.58 -13.59
N LEU A 56 -8.58 7.14 -13.97
CA LEU A 56 -9.04 5.76 -13.78
C LEU A 56 -8.64 4.90 -14.98
N VAL A 57 -7.93 3.80 -14.74
CA VAL A 57 -7.57 2.80 -15.76
C VAL A 57 -8.00 1.43 -15.25
N GLY A 58 -8.94 0.77 -15.95
CA GLY A 58 -9.54 -0.48 -15.47
C GLY A 58 -10.22 -0.33 -14.10
N GLY A 59 -10.77 0.84 -13.80
CA GLY A 59 -11.38 1.15 -12.50
C GLY A 59 -10.39 1.43 -11.37
N LEU A 60 -9.09 1.48 -11.63
CA LEU A 60 -8.08 1.82 -10.63
C LEU A 60 -7.61 3.26 -10.84
N ASP A 61 -7.60 4.07 -9.78
CA ASP A 61 -7.16 5.46 -9.88
C ASP A 61 -5.64 5.54 -9.82
N LEU A 62 -5.04 6.19 -10.80
CA LEU A 62 -3.60 6.34 -10.88
C LEU A 62 -3.14 7.66 -10.26
N PHE A 63 -4.00 8.68 -10.18
CA PHE A 63 -3.61 10.00 -9.67
C PHE A 63 -4.13 10.23 -8.26
N LYS A 64 -3.47 11.10 -7.51
CA LYS A 64 -3.82 11.43 -6.13
C LYS A 64 -3.99 12.92 -5.91
N ALA A 65 -5.21 13.42 -6.08
CA ALA A 65 -5.61 14.73 -5.56
C ALA A 65 -5.92 14.69 -4.05
N GLY A 66 -5.96 15.87 -3.41
CA GLY A 66 -6.42 16.02 -2.03
C GLY A 66 -5.41 15.61 -0.94
N ILE A 67 -4.21 15.16 -1.32
CA ILE A 67 -3.13 14.91 -0.37
C ILE A 67 -2.17 16.10 -0.30
N GLY A 68 -2.12 16.74 0.87
CA GLY A 68 -1.33 17.96 1.06
C GLY A 68 -1.78 19.05 0.09
N SER A 69 -0.89 19.44 -0.81
CA SER A 69 -1.14 20.47 -1.82
C SER A 69 -1.45 19.91 -3.22
N SER A 70 -1.59 18.59 -3.34
CA SER A 70 -1.81 17.93 -4.63
C SER A 70 -3.20 18.17 -5.19
N ARG A 71 -3.27 18.42 -6.50
CA ARG A 71 -4.49 18.47 -7.31
C ARG A 71 -4.54 17.33 -8.35
N GLY A 72 -3.79 16.25 -8.14
CA GLY A 72 -3.57 15.18 -9.12
C GLY A 72 -2.44 15.57 -10.07
N SER A 73 -2.74 16.34 -11.11
CA SER A 73 -1.74 17.02 -11.96
C SER A 73 -1.83 18.55 -11.83
N TYR A 74 -0.71 19.25 -11.64
CA TYR A 74 -0.74 20.70 -11.39
C TYR A 74 0.59 21.40 -11.62
N PHE A 75 0.53 22.70 -11.92
CA PHE A 75 1.71 23.56 -11.93
C PHE A 75 2.06 24.06 -10.53
N HIS A 76 3.34 24.31 -10.29
CA HIS A 76 3.85 24.86 -9.05
C HIS A 76 4.99 25.85 -9.30
N GLN A 77 4.88 27.04 -8.72
CA GLN A 77 5.93 28.04 -8.69
C GLN A 77 5.74 28.89 -7.41
N GLY A 78 6.50 28.55 -6.35
CA GLY A 78 6.26 29.03 -4.98
C GLY A 78 5.08 28.33 -4.28
N GLU A 79 3.98 28.13 -5.01
CA GLU A 79 2.76 27.47 -4.55
C GLU A 79 2.09 26.68 -5.70
N PRO A 80 1.17 25.74 -5.41
CA PRO A 80 0.36 25.05 -6.42
C PRO A 80 -0.62 26.02 -7.09
N LEU A 81 -0.63 26.03 -8.42
CA LEU A 81 -1.48 26.92 -9.21
C LEU A 81 -2.86 26.28 -9.48
N LYS A 82 -3.85 27.16 -9.64
CA LYS A 82 -5.15 26.84 -10.23
C LYS A 82 -5.21 27.45 -11.63
N LEU A 83 -5.97 26.83 -12.52
CA LEU A 83 -6.14 27.21 -13.92
C LEU A 83 -7.63 27.46 -14.23
N PRO A 84 -8.22 28.53 -13.68
CA PRO A 84 -9.68 28.72 -13.70
C PRO A 84 -10.26 29.05 -15.09
N LYS A 85 -9.42 29.39 -16.08
CA LYS A 85 -9.88 29.68 -17.45
C LYS A 85 -10.01 28.37 -18.23
N ILE A 86 -11.11 27.64 -18.01
CA ILE A 86 -11.35 26.33 -18.64
C ILE A 86 -12.27 26.47 -19.85
N GLU A 87 -11.81 26.00 -21.00
CA GLU A 87 -12.51 26.04 -22.29
C GLU A 87 -12.47 24.67 -22.96
N ARG A 88 -13.43 24.40 -23.84
CA ARG A 88 -13.51 23.18 -24.64
C ARG A 88 -13.48 23.55 -26.14
N PRO A 89 -12.28 23.76 -26.73
CA PRO A 89 -12.17 24.25 -28.10
C PRO A 89 -12.44 23.18 -29.17
N ALA A 90 -12.47 21.90 -28.81
CA ALA A 90 -12.86 20.79 -29.70
C ALA A 90 -13.50 19.65 -28.90
N GLU A 91 -14.12 18.68 -29.59
CA GLU A 91 -14.88 17.60 -28.95
C GLU A 91 -14.06 16.78 -27.95
N ASN A 92 -12.80 16.49 -28.29
CA ASN A 92 -11.86 15.71 -27.50
C ASN A 92 -10.77 16.57 -26.82
N VAL A 93 -11.01 17.87 -26.62
CA VAL A 93 -10.00 18.80 -26.13
C VAL A 93 -10.53 19.70 -25.02
N ILE A 94 -9.76 19.82 -23.94
CA ILE A 94 -9.96 20.82 -22.89
C ILE A 94 -8.70 21.68 -22.77
N THR A 95 -8.86 22.99 -22.66
CA THR A 95 -7.79 23.92 -22.31
C THR A 95 -8.07 24.55 -20.96
N ALA A 96 -7.07 24.67 -20.11
CA ALA A 96 -7.17 25.37 -18.83
C ALA A 96 -5.99 26.35 -18.67
N GLY A 97 -6.22 27.54 -18.12
CA GLY A 97 -5.16 28.53 -17.98
C GLY A 97 -5.32 29.51 -16.83
N SER A 98 -4.21 30.19 -16.54
CA SER A 98 -4.07 31.35 -15.68
C SER A 98 -3.16 32.37 -16.37
N ASP A 99 -2.86 33.49 -15.70
CA ASP A 99 -1.80 34.41 -16.10
C ASP A 99 -0.39 33.76 -16.08
N ARG A 100 -0.18 32.75 -15.22
CA ARG A 100 1.13 32.12 -15.00
C ARG A 100 1.36 30.83 -15.78
N ALA A 101 0.31 30.08 -16.10
CA ALA A 101 0.46 28.79 -16.78
C ALA A 101 -0.75 28.43 -17.65
N THR A 102 -0.51 27.63 -18.69
CA THR A 102 -1.54 27.11 -19.59
C THR A 102 -1.33 25.60 -19.77
N ILE A 103 -2.42 24.84 -19.81
CA ILE A 103 -2.43 23.44 -20.23
C ILE A 103 -3.51 23.20 -21.29
N ARG A 104 -3.15 22.40 -22.29
CA ARG A 104 -4.10 21.81 -23.25
C ARG A 104 -4.08 20.31 -23.05
N TYR A 105 -5.24 19.72 -22.76
CA TYR A 105 -5.49 18.29 -22.76
C TYR A 105 -6.16 17.90 -24.08
N GLU A 106 -5.55 16.97 -24.81
CA GLU A 106 -6.13 16.35 -26.00
C GLU A 106 -6.24 14.86 -25.76
N PHE A 107 -7.46 14.35 -25.84
CA PHE A 107 -7.83 13.00 -25.43
C PHE A 107 -8.02 12.10 -26.66
N ALA A 108 -7.62 10.84 -26.52
CA ALA A 108 -7.83 9.77 -27.49
C ALA A 108 -8.26 8.48 -26.76
N ALA A 109 -8.54 7.41 -27.50
CA ALA A 109 -9.12 6.19 -26.94
C ALA A 109 -8.26 5.50 -25.87
N ASP A 110 -6.94 5.51 -26.08
CA ASP A 110 -5.93 4.82 -25.25
C ASP A 110 -4.75 5.73 -24.86
N SER A 111 -4.88 7.03 -25.10
CA SER A 111 -3.77 7.96 -24.92
C SER A 111 -4.24 9.40 -24.74
N MET A 112 -3.33 10.25 -24.28
CA MET A 112 -3.52 11.70 -24.21
C MET A 112 -2.25 12.42 -24.67
N ALA A 113 -2.45 13.56 -25.32
CA ALA A 113 -1.41 14.53 -25.61
C ALA A 113 -1.67 15.80 -24.80
N TRP A 114 -0.73 16.17 -23.94
CA TRP A 114 -0.79 17.37 -23.13
C TRP A 114 0.23 18.38 -23.59
N SER A 115 -0.18 19.64 -23.72
CA SER A 115 0.74 20.75 -23.90
C SER A 115 0.74 21.60 -22.64
N VAL A 116 1.85 21.61 -21.90
CA VAL A 116 2.04 22.44 -20.70
C VAL A 116 2.90 23.65 -21.03
N GLU A 117 2.52 24.83 -20.54
CA GLU A 117 3.21 26.08 -20.86
C GLU A 117 3.40 26.94 -19.60
N ASN A 118 4.64 27.36 -19.38
CA ASN A 118 5.00 28.33 -18.35
C ASN A 118 4.94 29.75 -18.93
N ASN A 119 3.93 30.53 -18.56
CA ASN A 119 3.73 31.89 -19.07
C ASN A 119 4.57 32.94 -18.30
N THR A 120 5.47 32.53 -17.41
CA THR A 120 6.27 33.44 -16.58
C THR A 120 7.72 33.55 -17.06
N THR A 121 8.45 34.51 -16.51
CA THR A 121 9.90 34.68 -16.73
C THR A 121 10.76 33.87 -15.75
N GLU A 122 10.15 33.12 -14.84
CA GLU A 122 10.85 32.30 -13.83
C GLU A 122 10.63 30.81 -14.12
N PRO A 123 11.52 29.91 -13.66
CA PRO A 123 11.31 28.47 -13.80
C PRO A 123 10.03 27.99 -13.11
N MET A 124 9.40 26.95 -13.65
CA MET A 124 8.15 26.37 -13.13
C MET A 124 8.23 24.85 -13.15
N LYS A 125 7.51 24.19 -12.23
CA LYS A 125 7.37 22.73 -12.26
C LYS A 125 5.92 22.38 -12.59
N PHE A 126 5.73 21.38 -13.43
CA PHE A 126 4.46 20.69 -13.59
C PHE A 126 4.59 19.31 -12.94
N PHE A 127 3.63 18.96 -12.09
CA PHE A 127 3.64 17.77 -11.27
C PHE A 127 2.50 16.82 -11.65
N ILE A 128 2.76 15.52 -11.50
CA ILE A 128 1.76 14.47 -11.36
C ILE A 128 2.07 13.76 -10.04
N VAL A 129 1.05 13.60 -9.19
CA VAL A 129 1.13 12.83 -7.96
C VAL A 129 0.33 11.55 -8.13
N PHE A 130 0.98 10.41 -7.96
CA PHE A 130 0.33 9.11 -8.12
C PHE A 130 -0.31 8.60 -6.85
N ASP A 131 -1.35 7.78 -6.99
CA ASP A 131 -1.91 7.02 -5.88
C ASP A 131 -0.82 6.13 -5.23
N PRO A 132 -0.80 5.95 -3.90
CA PRO A 132 0.25 5.20 -3.21
C PRO A 132 0.48 3.76 -3.70
N GLU A 133 -0.51 3.14 -4.35
CA GLU A 133 -0.38 1.80 -4.92
C GLU A 133 0.24 1.77 -6.33
N VAL A 134 0.46 2.94 -6.94
CA VAL A 134 1.09 3.05 -8.26
C VAL A 134 2.61 2.97 -8.11
N ILE A 135 3.21 2.06 -8.87
CA ILE A 135 4.64 1.78 -8.86
C ILE A 135 5.26 1.97 -10.26
N PRO A 136 6.48 2.52 -10.38
CA PRO A 136 7.16 2.64 -11.67
C PRO A 136 7.69 1.28 -12.18
N GLU A 137 7.85 1.12 -13.50
CA GLU A 137 8.41 -0.06 -14.17
C GLU A 137 9.82 -0.35 -13.67
N LYS A 138 10.01 -1.53 -13.04
CA LYS A 138 11.26 -1.80 -12.32
C LYS A 138 12.30 -2.48 -13.20
N GLY A 139 13.21 -1.66 -13.71
CA GLY A 139 14.64 -1.96 -13.65
C GLY A 139 15.23 -1.79 -12.25
N GLU A 140 14.85 -0.76 -11.46
CA GLU A 140 15.57 -0.51 -10.19
C GLU A 140 14.81 -0.03 -8.92
N VAL A 141 13.57 0.49 -8.92
CA VAL A 141 12.92 0.87 -7.64
C VAL A 141 11.50 0.33 -7.38
N ARG A 142 11.37 -0.47 -6.31
CA ARG A 142 10.12 -0.69 -5.53
C ARG A 142 10.44 -0.06 -4.16
N GLY A 143 9.69 0.95 -3.72
CA GLY A 143 9.99 1.74 -2.51
C GLY A 143 10.40 3.19 -2.82
N ALA A 144 11.08 3.85 -1.87
CA ALA A 144 11.49 5.24 -2.02
C ALA A 144 12.49 5.42 -3.18
N VAL A 145 12.14 6.30 -4.12
CA VAL A 145 13.02 6.78 -5.20
C VAL A 145 13.56 8.14 -4.79
N LEU A 146 14.87 8.24 -4.53
CA LEU A 146 15.50 9.53 -4.21
C LEU A 146 15.29 10.54 -5.36
N ALA A 147 15.60 10.12 -6.59
CA ALA A 147 15.19 10.73 -7.86
C ALA A 147 15.62 9.81 -9.02
N HIS A 148 14.78 9.69 -10.04
CA HIS A 148 15.14 9.07 -11.32
C HIS A 148 14.90 10.10 -12.42
N GLU A 149 15.97 10.48 -13.11
CA GLU A 149 15.93 11.47 -14.19
C GLU A 149 15.60 10.78 -15.53
N GLY A 150 14.82 11.45 -16.37
CA GLY A 150 14.48 10.96 -17.69
C GLY A 150 13.13 11.49 -18.20
N PRO A 151 12.99 11.62 -19.54
CA PRO A 151 11.74 12.11 -20.13
C PRO A 151 10.64 11.05 -20.09
N LYS A 152 11.01 9.76 -20.10
CA LYS A 152 10.08 8.62 -20.14
C LYS A 152 10.02 7.88 -18.81
N SER A 153 8.82 7.46 -18.45
CA SER A 153 8.56 6.61 -17.28
C SER A 153 7.30 5.79 -17.50
N THR A 154 7.31 4.54 -17.07
CA THR A 154 6.13 3.65 -17.11
C THR A 154 5.71 3.34 -15.69
N TRP A 155 4.40 3.26 -15.45
CA TRP A 155 3.77 3.16 -14.14
C TRP A 155 2.70 2.07 -14.16
N PHE A 156 2.53 1.39 -13.03
CA PHE A 156 1.63 0.27 -12.87
C PHE A 156 0.84 0.35 -11.57
N ARG A 157 -0.43 -0.02 -11.62
CA ARG A 157 -1.25 -0.37 -10.44
C ARG A 157 -2.06 -1.61 -10.81
N ASP A 158 -1.73 -2.74 -10.19
CA ASP A 158 -2.15 -4.05 -10.70
C ASP A 158 -1.95 -4.15 -12.22
N LYS A 159 -2.95 -4.57 -12.99
CA LYS A 159 -2.87 -4.66 -14.45
C LYS A 159 -2.96 -3.31 -15.16
N ALA A 160 -3.29 -2.21 -14.49
CA ALA A 160 -3.34 -0.89 -15.12
C ALA A 160 -1.93 -0.40 -15.45
N ARG A 161 -1.72 0.10 -16.68
CA ARG A 161 -0.44 0.57 -17.19
C ARG A 161 -0.58 2.01 -17.69
N LEU A 162 0.37 2.86 -17.31
CA LEU A 162 0.51 4.23 -17.80
C LEU A 162 1.96 4.53 -18.14
N GLU A 163 2.24 4.85 -19.40
CA GLU A 163 3.53 5.36 -19.85
C GLU A 163 3.43 6.88 -20.07
N ILE A 164 4.39 7.64 -19.54
CA ILE A 164 4.46 9.09 -19.63
C ILE A 164 5.79 9.48 -20.27
N ASP A 165 5.74 10.29 -21.33
CA ASP A 165 6.90 10.93 -21.97
C ASP A 165 6.81 12.46 -21.87
N GLY A 166 7.94 13.15 -21.86
CA GLY A 166 8.04 14.62 -21.70
C GLY A 166 8.37 15.09 -20.28
N GLY A 167 8.80 14.16 -19.41
CA GLY A 167 9.19 14.44 -18.02
C GLY A 167 10.58 15.04 -17.87
N THR A 168 10.91 15.33 -16.62
CA THR A 168 12.30 15.60 -16.20
C THR A 168 12.75 14.51 -15.26
N ARG A 169 11.94 14.18 -14.25
CA ARG A 169 12.26 13.15 -13.27
C ARG A 169 11.04 12.68 -12.49
N PHE A 170 11.21 11.61 -11.74
CA PHE A 170 10.27 11.18 -10.70
C PHE A 170 10.99 10.82 -9.39
N TRP A 171 10.32 10.97 -8.25
CA TRP A 171 10.84 10.71 -6.91
C TRP A 171 9.72 10.42 -5.92
N GLY A 172 10.04 9.88 -4.76
CA GLY A 172 9.07 9.62 -3.69
C GLY A 172 9.63 8.71 -2.60
N PRO A 173 8.87 8.44 -1.53
CA PRO A 173 7.50 8.90 -1.33
C PRO A 173 7.47 10.34 -0.81
N TRP A 174 6.67 11.19 -1.45
CA TRP A 174 6.18 12.43 -0.86
C TRP A 174 4.79 12.16 -0.29
N ARG A 175 4.66 12.20 1.05
CA ARG A 175 3.41 11.83 1.75
C ARG A 175 2.86 10.47 1.32
N GLY A 176 3.74 9.48 1.16
CA GLY A 176 3.36 8.12 0.72
C GLY A 176 3.12 7.97 -0.79
N CYS A 177 3.18 9.06 -1.56
CA CYS A 177 2.91 9.05 -3.00
C CYS A 177 4.20 9.18 -3.81
N MET A 178 4.23 8.52 -4.97
CA MET A 178 5.23 8.80 -5.99
C MET A 178 4.90 10.10 -6.72
N MET A 179 5.92 10.91 -7.00
CA MET A 179 5.81 12.16 -7.73
C MET A 179 6.56 12.07 -9.05
N TRP A 180 5.94 12.55 -10.11
CA TRP A 180 6.58 12.80 -11.39
C TRP A 180 6.53 14.29 -11.70
N ASN A 181 7.57 14.83 -12.34
CA ASN A 181 7.55 16.24 -12.76
C ASN A 181 8.23 16.49 -14.10
N ALA A 182 7.74 17.55 -14.77
CA ALA A 182 8.46 18.27 -15.81
C ALA A 182 8.94 19.63 -15.24
N ALA A 183 10.24 19.89 -15.32
CA ALA A 183 10.81 21.20 -15.01
C ALA A 183 10.82 22.04 -16.28
N LEU A 184 10.08 23.15 -16.25
CA LEU A 184 9.88 24.07 -17.36
C LEU A 184 10.74 25.31 -17.15
N ALA A 185 11.52 25.68 -18.16
CA ALA A 185 12.20 26.96 -18.20
C ALA A 185 11.20 28.12 -18.31
N ALA A 186 11.68 29.34 -18.12
CA ALA A 186 10.91 30.55 -18.39
C ALA A 186 10.37 30.53 -19.82
N ARG A 187 9.08 30.84 -20.00
CA ARG A 187 8.41 30.86 -21.31
C ARG A 187 8.41 29.52 -22.07
N GLU A 188 8.73 28.41 -21.41
CA GLU A 188 8.78 27.12 -22.07
C GLU A 188 7.38 26.53 -22.28
N LYS A 189 7.16 26.00 -23.48
CA LYS A 189 6.06 25.11 -23.82
C LYS A 189 6.58 23.70 -24.06
N ARG A 190 6.00 22.70 -23.39
CA ARG A 190 6.42 21.29 -23.48
C ARG A 190 5.24 20.37 -23.80
N GLN A 191 5.48 19.41 -24.70
CA GLN A 191 4.56 18.31 -24.95
C GLN A 191 4.83 17.17 -23.96
N ILE A 192 3.76 16.63 -23.39
CA ILE A 192 3.76 15.44 -22.54
C ILE A 192 2.78 14.45 -23.17
N THR A 193 3.18 13.19 -23.33
CA THR A 193 2.28 12.15 -23.87
C THR A 193 2.04 11.09 -22.83
N LEU A 194 0.78 10.65 -22.72
CA LEU A 194 0.36 9.58 -21.83
C LEU A 194 -0.17 8.45 -22.70
N LYS A 195 0.38 7.25 -22.58
CA LYS A 195 -0.15 6.03 -23.19
C LYS A 195 -0.71 5.12 -22.11
N ILE A 196 -1.95 4.71 -22.29
CA ILE A 196 -2.75 4.03 -21.28
C ILE A 196 -3.14 2.65 -21.79
N GLY A 197 -3.04 1.66 -20.91
CA GLY A 197 -3.49 0.32 -21.26
C GLY A 197 -3.39 -0.66 -20.11
N THR A 198 -3.20 -1.91 -20.50
CA THR A 198 -3.05 -3.04 -19.59
C THR A 198 -1.61 -3.54 -19.67
N ALA A 199 -1.04 -3.94 -18.54
CA ALA A 199 0.26 -4.60 -18.50
C ALA A 199 0.23 -5.87 -19.35
N SER A 200 1.20 -6.02 -20.25
CA SER A 200 1.46 -7.29 -20.93
C SER A 200 1.85 -8.37 -19.92
N GLU A 201 1.74 -9.63 -20.30
CA GLU A 201 2.15 -10.75 -19.43
C GLU A 201 3.62 -10.62 -18.99
N ALA A 202 4.50 -10.23 -19.91
CA ALA A 202 5.91 -10.00 -19.60
C ALA A 202 6.09 -8.83 -18.62
N GLU A 203 5.34 -7.74 -18.76
CA GLU A 203 5.33 -6.63 -17.79
C GLU A 203 4.77 -7.08 -16.44
N ALA A 204 3.66 -7.82 -16.42
CA ALA A 204 3.02 -8.31 -15.20
C ALA A 204 3.96 -9.22 -14.39
N ILE A 205 4.63 -10.16 -15.07
CA ILE A 205 5.66 -11.04 -14.48
C ILE A 205 6.82 -10.21 -13.93
N ARG A 206 7.39 -9.29 -14.73
CA ARG A 206 8.49 -8.41 -14.29
C ARG A 206 8.09 -7.58 -13.07
N MET A 207 6.86 -7.08 -13.08
CA MET A 207 6.31 -6.23 -12.05
C MET A 207 5.81 -7.00 -10.84
N GLY A 208 5.92 -8.33 -10.80
CA GLY A 208 5.44 -9.16 -9.70
C GLY A 208 3.95 -8.97 -9.41
N ILE A 209 3.19 -8.57 -10.44
CA ILE A 209 1.72 -8.54 -10.46
C ILE A 209 1.37 -10.00 -10.72
N ALA A 210 1.23 -10.79 -9.65
CA ALA A 210 1.02 -12.23 -9.77
C ALA A 210 -0.14 -12.48 -10.75
N PRO A 211 0.04 -13.32 -11.79
CA PRO A 211 -1.12 -13.82 -12.49
C PRO A 211 -1.89 -14.66 -11.46
N PRO A 212 -3.19 -14.41 -11.22
CA PRO A 212 -3.98 -15.48 -10.64
C PRO A 212 -3.88 -16.69 -11.59
N PRO A 213 -4.01 -17.94 -11.08
CA PRO A 213 -4.36 -19.04 -11.98
C PRO A 213 -5.53 -18.58 -12.86
N ALA A 214 -5.58 -19.03 -14.11
CA ALA A 214 -6.69 -18.76 -15.01
C ALA A 214 -7.98 -19.30 -14.40
N VAL A 215 -8.60 -18.49 -13.55
CA VAL A 215 -10.00 -18.56 -13.18
C VAL A 215 -10.61 -17.53 -14.11
N GLU A 216 -11.57 -17.96 -14.93
CA GLU A 216 -12.45 -17.04 -15.65
C GLU A 216 -12.81 -15.89 -14.69
N GLU A 217 -12.41 -14.66 -15.00
CA GLU A 217 -12.86 -13.49 -14.25
C GLU A 217 -14.37 -13.43 -14.45
N VAL A 218 -15.12 -14.06 -13.54
CA VAL A 218 -16.54 -13.80 -13.40
C VAL A 218 -16.60 -12.35 -12.93
N GLU A 219 -16.79 -11.44 -13.87
CA GLU A 219 -17.05 -10.04 -13.58
C GLU A 219 -18.19 -9.96 -12.57
N GLN A 220 -17.86 -9.66 -11.31
CA GLN A 220 -18.88 -9.49 -10.29
C GLN A 220 -19.50 -8.09 -10.44
N ASP A 221 -20.82 -8.02 -10.36
CA ASP A 221 -21.57 -6.76 -10.41
C ASP A 221 -21.27 -5.85 -9.19
N LEU A 222 -20.74 -6.42 -8.10
CA LEU A 222 -20.28 -5.66 -6.94
C LEU A 222 -18.92 -6.18 -6.50
N THR A 223 -17.93 -5.29 -6.46
CA THR A 223 -16.57 -5.59 -5.99
C THR A 223 -16.36 -5.00 -4.61
N LEU A 224 -16.13 -5.86 -3.61
CA LEU A 224 -15.78 -5.44 -2.26
C LEU A 224 -14.25 -5.29 -2.14
N LEU A 225 -13.77 -4.07 -1.88
CA LEU A 225 -12.34 -3.77 -1.70
C LEU A 225 -11.89 -3.96 -0.24
N SER A 226 -12.76 -3.62 0.70
CA SER A 226 -12.61 -3.89 2.13
C SER A 226 -13.98 -4.12 2.77
N PRO A 227 -14.12 -5.04 3.74
CA PRO A 227 -13.09 -5.93 4.24
C PRO A 227 -12.79 -7.06 3.26
N ARG A 228 -11.54 -7.53 3.27
CA ARG A 228 -11.14 -8.76 2.58
C ARG A 228 -11.44 -9.96 3.49
N ASN A 229 -11.63 -11.15 2.89
CA ASN A 229 -11.79 -12.37 3.69
C ASN A 229 -10.53 -12.61 4.56
N PHE A 230 -10.74 -13.00 5.82
CA PHE A 230 -9.75 -13.09 6.90
C PHE A 230 -9.12 -11.77 7.36
N GLN A 231 -9.59 -10.61 6.87
CA GLN A 231 -9.06 -9.33 7.34
C GLN A 231 -9.39 -9.12 8.82
N VAL A 232 -8.36 -8.80 9.62
CA VAL A 232 -8.51 -8.40 11.02
C VAL A 232 -8.30 -6.89 11.10
N PHE A 233 -9.28 -6.19 11.66
CA PHE A 233 -9.18 -4.78 12.01
C PHE A 233 -8.75 -4.66 13.46
N GLN A 234 -7.80 -3.76 13.72
CA GLN A 234 -7.34 -3.44 15.06
C GLN A 234 -8.47 -2.82 15.88
N ARG A 235 -8.76 -3.40 17.05
CA ARG A 235 -9.75 -2.87 17.98
C ARG A 235 -9.25 -1.57 18.62
N GLN A 236 -10.18 -0.65 18.84
CA GLN A 236 -9.95 0.67 19.44
C GLN A 236 -10.16 0.65 20.95
N SER A 237 -10.96 -0.30 21.44
CA SER A 237 -11.09 -0.60 22.86
C SER A 237 -11.18 -2.10 23.10
N ARG A 238 -11.21 -2.52 24.36
CA ARG A 238 -11.36 -3.94 24.74
C ARG A 238 -12.50 -4.63 23.98
N PHE A 239 -13.62 -3.94 23.79
CA PHE A 239 -14.86 -4.52 23.28
C PHE A 239 -15.27 -4.02 21.90
N ARG A 240 -14.57 -3.04 21.30
CA ARG A 240 -15.02 -2.41 20.05
C ARG A 240 -13.86 -1.98 19.16
N GLY A 241 -14.14 -1.91 17.87
CA GLY A 241 -13.30 -1.30 16.86
C GLY A 241 -14.16 -0.77 15.72
N ARG A 242 -13.55 -0.65 14.54
CA ARG A 242 -14.25 -0.27 13.32
C ARG A 242 -13.82 -1.21 12.21
N ILE A 243 -14.75 -1.55 11.33
CA ILE A 243 -14.41 -2.17 10.06
C ILE A 243 -14.63 -1.15 8.96
N LEU A 244 -13.79 -1.20 7.95
CA LEU A 244 -13.98 -0.45 6.73
C LEU A 244 -14.81 -1.30 5.76
N VAL A 245 -15.92 -0.74 5.28
CA VAL A 245 -16.69 -1.29 4.16
C VAL A 245 -16.47 -0.35 2.97
N SER A 246 -15.78 -0.82 1.95
CA SER A 246 -15.54 -0.07 0.72
C SER A 246 -15.54 -0.95 -0.51
N GLY A 247 -15.94 -0.38 -1.64
CA GLY A 247 -16.02 -1.12 -2.88
C GLY A 247 -16.61 -0.31 -4.02
N ARG A 248 -16.94 -1.02 -5.10
CA ARG A 248 -17.57 -0.46 -6.30
C ARG A 248 -18.72 -1.34 -6.76
N VAL A 249 -19.66 -0.74 -7.47
CA VAL A 249 -20.82 -1.40 -8.05
C VAL A 249 -20.89 -1.08 -9.54
N LYS A 250 -21.09 -2.10 -10.37
CA LYS A 250 -21.24 -1.95 -11.82
C LYS A 250 -22.65 -1.53 -12.23
N PRO A 251 -23.73 -2.24 -11.86
CA PRO A 251 -25.07 -1.82 -12.24
C PRO A 251 -25.43 -0.49 -11.58
N GLU A 252 -26.31 0.26 -12.24
CA GLU A 252 -26.91 1.41 -11.59
C GLU A 252 -27.67 0.98 -10.34
N CYS A 253 -27.54 1.75 -9.27
CA CYS A 253 -28.26 1.54 -8.03
C CYS A 253 -28.54 2.88 -7.34
N ASP A 254 -29.52 2.84 -6.44
CA ASP A 254 -29.98 3.97 -5.66
C ASP A 254 -29.43 3.98 -4.23
N ALA A 255 -29.05 2.80 -3.72
CA ALA A 255 -28.52 2.63 -2.37
C ALA A 255 -27.56 1.42 -2.28
N ILE A 256 -26.61 1.50 -1.34
CA ILE A 256 -25.81 0.38 -0.88
C ILE A 256 -26.16 0.14 0.59
N GLU A 257 -26.26 -1.13 0.97
CA GLU A 257 -26.45 -1.53 2.37
C GLU A 257 -25.47 -2.65 2.74
N ALA A 258 -25.07 -2.65 4.00
CA ALA A 258 -24.20 -3.64 4.59
C ALA A 258 -24.86 -4.28 5.82
N ARG A 259 -24.62 -5.56 6.03
CA ARG A 259 -25.11 -6.30 7.19
C ARG A 259 -24.02 -7.20 7.74
N LEU A 260 -23.81 -7.14 9.04
CA LEU A 260 -22.90 -8.03 9.75
C LEU A 260 -23.66 -9.09 10.52
N SER A 261 -23.08 -10.28 10.55
CA SER A 261 -23.59 -11.39 11.37
C SER A 261 -22.45 -12.05 12.14
N GLY A 262 -22.75 -12.45 13.37
CA GLY A 262 -21.83 -13.15 14.27
C GLY A 262 -22.12 -12.81 15.73
N LYS A 263 -21.14 -13.03 16.60
CA LYS A 263 -21.26 -12.82 18.05
C LYS A 263 -20.16 -11.89 18.54
N SER A 264 -20.53 -10.96 19.42
CA SER A 264 -19.57 -10.14 20.16
C SER A 264 -18.73 -11.01 21.10
N LEU A 265 -17.68 -10.42 21.66
CA LEU A 265 -16.81 -11.03 22.66
C LEU A 265 -17.57 -11.51 23.89
N GLU A 266 -18.69 -10.85 24.20
CA GLU A 266 -19.59 -11.19 25.32
C GLU A 266 -20.64 -12.24 24.94
N GLY A 267 -20.56 -12.79 23.72
CA GLY A 267 -21.45 -13.84 23.23
C GLY A 267 -22.80 -13.34 22.70
N GLN A 268 -23.03 -12.03 22.69
CA GLN A 268 -24.27 -11.44 22.18
C GLN A 268 -24.28 -11.49 20.64
N ARG A 269 -25.40 -11.94 20.07
CA ARG A 269 -25.59 -11.93 18.61
C ARG A 269 -25.75 -10.48 18.15
N LEU A 270 -25.09 -10.12 17.05
CA LEU A 270 -25.27 -8.81 16.43
C LEU A 270 -26.70 -8.65 15.89
N PRO A 271 -27.25 -7.42 15.89
CA PRO A 271 -28.54 -7.13 15.26
C PRO A 271 -28.57 -7.61 13.80
N ASP A 272 -29.66 -8.25 13.40
CA ASP A 272 -29.86 -8.71 12.01
C ASP A 272 -30.46 -7.59 11.16
N GLU A 273 -29.68 -6.52 10.98
CA GLU A 273 -30.14 -5.27 10.37
C GLU A 273 -29.23 -4.86 9.20
N TRP A 274 -29.85 -4.35 8.14
CA TRP A 274 -29.14 -3.72 7.02
C TRP A 274 -28.87 -2.26 7.37
N LEU A 275 -27.61 -1.87 7.32
CA LEU A 275 -27.14 -0.52 7.57
C LEU A 275 -26.84 0.17 6.23
N PRO A 276 -27.26 1.42 6.04
CA PRO A 276 -26.93 2.16 4.82
C PRO A 276 -25.42 2.42 4.74
N VAL A 277 -24.87 2.28 3.53
CA VAL A 277 -23.49 2.65 3.20
C VAL A 277 -23.54 3.78 2.16
N PRO A 278 -22.90 4.93 2.40
CA PRO A 278 -22.84 6.02 1.44
C PRO A 278 -22.33 5.54 0.07
N LEU A 279 -23.09 5.87 -0.97
CA LEU A 279 -22.78 5.62 -2.38
C LEU A 279 -22.40 6.95 -3.04
N GLU A 280 -21.19 7.02 -3.57
CA GLU A 280 -20.79 8.07 -4.50
C GLU A 280 -21.25 7.69 -5.90
N ARG A 281 -22.33 8.34 -6.35
CA ARG A 281 -23.04 7.96 -7.58
C ARG A 281 -22.19 8.15 -8.83
N HIS A 282 -21.30 9.14 -8.84
CA HIS A 282 -20.48 9.46 -10.02
C HIS A 282 -19.40 8.40 -10.25
N THR A 283 -18.70 8.00 -9.19
CA THR A 283 -17.63 7.00 -9.27
C THR A 283 -18.13 5.56 -9.07
N ARG A 284 -19.43 5.40 -8.80
CA ARG A 284 -20.09 4.14 -8.38
C ARG A 284 -19.32 3.43 -7.27
N SER A 285 -18.74 4.20 -6.36
CA SER A 285 -17.97 3.69 -5.23
C SER A 285 -18.76 3.87 -3.94
N PHE A 286 -18.51 3.00 -2.97
CA PHE A 286 -19.11 3.11 -1.65
C PHE A 286 -18.05 2.99 -0.57
N TYR A 287 -18.29 3.67 0.55
CA TYR A 287 -17.36 3.75 1.66
C TYR A 287 -18.10 4.03 2.97
N ALA A 288 -17.83 3.26 4.02
CA ALA A 288 -18.23 3.55 5.39
C ALA A 288 -17.27 2.90 6.41
N GLU A 289 -17.06 3.59 7.53
CA GLU A 289 -16.54 2.94 8.74
C GLU A 289 -17.71 2.51 9.63
N LEU A 290 -17.82 1.22 9.91
CA LEU A 290 -18.88 0.68 10.76
C LEU A 290 -18.33 0.38 12.17
N PRO A 291 -18.82 1.07 13.22
CA PRO A 291 -18.52 0.69 14.60
C PRO A 291 -18.95 -0.75 14.84
N THR A 292 -18.00 -1.60 15.23
CA THR A 292 -18.22 -3.05 15.30
C THR A 292 -17.67 -3.59 16.62
N PRO A 293 -18.46 -4.37 17.38
CA PRO A 293 -17.96 -5.04 18.57
C PRO A 293 -16.77 -5.96 18.24
N ALA A 294 -15.79 -6.05 19.12
CA ALA A 294 -14.82 -7.14 19.11
C ALA A 294 -15.58 -8.46 19.34
N GLY A 295 -15.10 -9.55 18.74
CA GLY A 295 -15.77 -10.84 18.78
C GLY A 295 -15.00 -11.89 18.00
N GLY A 296 -15.71 -12.90 17.48
CA GLY A 296 -15.13 -13.94 16.63
C GLY A 296 -14.92 -13.48 15.18
N TRP A 297 -15.00 -14.43 14.24
CA TRP A 297 -15.19 -14.09 12.83
C TRP A 297 -16.64 -13.65 12.58
N TYR A 298 -16.80 -12.52 11.90
CA TYR A 298 -18.07 -12.03 11.38
C TYR A 298 -18.18 -12.36 9.89
N ALA A 299 -19.40 -12.60 9.42
CA ALA A 299 -19.73 -12.57 8.01
C ALA A 299 -20.36 -11.23 7.66
N LEU A 300 -19.77 -10.52 6.70
CA LEU A 300 -20.29 -9.29 6.12
C LEU A 300 -21.01 -9.63 4.81
N GLN A 301 -22.20 -9.08 4.65
CA GLN A 301 -22.92 -9.06 3.38
C GLN A 301 -23.13 -7.61 2.94
N VAL A 302 -23.00 -7.35 1.64
CA VAL A 302 -23.25 -6.06 1.02
C VAL A 302 -24.20 -6.27 -0.15
N ARG A 303 -25.17 -5.35 -0.31
CA ARG A 303 -26.10 -5.36 -1.45
C ARG A 303 -26.26 -3.97 -2.04
N ALA A 304 -26.36 -3.92 -3.36
CA ALA A 304 -26.79 -2.74 -4.09
C ALA A 304 -28.26 -2.85 -4.45
N LEU A 305 -29.02 -1.77 -4.30
CA LEU A 305 -30.47 -1.73 -4.53
C LEU A 305 -30.82 -0.73 -5.63
N LYS A 306 -31.70 -1.09 -6.56
CA LYS A 306 -32.38 -0.16 -7.49
C LYS A 306 -33.88 -0.31 -7.27
N GLY A 307 -34.60 0.78 -6.99
CA GLY A 307 -36.04 0.71 -6.70
C GLY A 307 -36.38 -0.28 -5.57
N ASN A 308 -35.55 -0.32 -4.52
CA ASN A 308 -35.64 -1.24 -3.38
C ASN A 308 -35.45 -2.75 -3.70
N GLN A 309 -35.03 -3.10 -4.91
CA GLN A 309 -34.71 -4.47 -5.32
C GLN A 309 -33.20 -4.68 -5.41
N PRO A 310 -32.65 -5.80 -4.88
CA PRO A 310 -31.22 -6.10 -5.00
C PRO A 310 -30.80 -6.32 -6.46
N VAL A 311 -29.85 -5.51 -6.94
CA VAL A 311 -29.27 -5.61 -8.28
C VAL A 311 -27.85 -6.17 -8.28
N ALA A 312 -27.15 -6.11 -7.15
CA ALA A 312 -25.85 -6.75 -6.98
C ALA A 312 -25.61 -7.11 -5.51
N ARG A 313 -24.73 -8.10 -5.27
CA ARG A 313 -24.38 -8.59 -3.94
C ARG A 313 -22.89 -8.89 -3.86
N GLY A 314 -22.32 -8.73 -2.68
CA GLY A 314 -20.99 -9.20 -2.33
C GLY A 314 -20.85 -9.37 -0.83
N GLY A 315 -19.65 -9.66 -0.35
CA GLY A 315 -19.42 -9.89 1.06
C GLY A 315 -18.07 -10.51 1.36
N ALA A 316 -17.85 -10.78 2.64
CA ALA A 316 -16.70 -11.50 3.14
C ALA A 316 -17.13 -12.39 4.30
N ASP A 317 -16.80 -13.68 4.24
CA ASP A 317 -17.29 -14.68 5.20
C ASP A 317 -16.60 -14.58 6.56
N LYS A 318 -15.35 -14.09 6.59
CA LYS A 318 -14.54 -13.97 7.80
C LYS A 318 -13.92 -12.58 7.88
N VAL A 319 -14.46 -11.76 8.77
CA VAL A 319 -13.97 -10.42 9.09
C VAL A 319 -13.80 -10.34 10.61
N GLY A 320 -12.64 -9.89 11.07
CA GLY A 320 -12.32 -9.84 12.50
C GLY A 320 -12.18 -8.42 13.02
N VAL A 321 -12.62 -8.18 14.25
CA VAL A 321 -12.21 -7.01 15.05
C VAL A 321 -11.41 -7.54 16.23
N GLY A 322 -10.10 -7.32 16.22
CA GLY A 322 -9.16 -7.98 17.11
C GLY A 322 -7.86 -7.22 17.27
N GLU A 323 -6.73 -7.92 17.34
CA GLU A 323 -5.41 -7.29 17.49
C GLU A 323 -4.55 -7.57 16.28
N VAL A 324 -3.83 -6.57 15.79
CA VAL A 324 -2.95 -6.71 14.62
C VAL A 324 -1.53 -6.34 15.02
N PHE A 325 -0.54 -7.12 14.59
CA PHE A 325 0.87 -6.90 14.89
C PHE A 325 1.72 -6.93 13.63
N VAL A 326 2.78 -6.10 13.60
CA VAL A 326 3.79 -6.13 12.53
C VAL A 326 5.04 -6.80 13.06
N GLY A 327 5.64 -7.69 12.27
CA GLY A 327 6.86 -8.40 12.63
C GLY A 327 8.03 -8.02 11.74
N ALA A 328 9.14 -7.56 12.31
CA ALA A 328 10.32 -7.16 11.55
C ALA A 328 11.62 -7.61 12.25
N GLY A 329 12.71 -7.64 11.48
CA GLY A 329 14.00 -8.17 11.92
C GLY A 329 14.51 -9.29 11.03
N GLN A 330 15.30 -10.20 11.57
CA GLN A 330 16.03 -11.19 10.78
C GLN A 330 15.38 -12.58 10.74
N SER A 331 16.14 -13.62 10.40
CA SER A 331 15.64 -14.96 10.04
C SER A 331 14.69 -15.57 11.08
N ASN A 332 14.94 -15.33 12.37
CA ASN A 332 14.14 -15.88 13.46
C ASN A 332 12.74 -15.26 13.63
N ILE A 333 12.42 -14.19 12.90
CA ILE A 333 11.05 -13.66 12.75
C ILE A 333 10.39 -14.07 11.43
N THR A 334 11.16 -14.61 10.48
CA THR A 334 10.67 -15.06 9.16
C THR A 334 10.29 -16.54 9.17
N ASN A 335 10.23 -17.16 7.99
CA ASN A 335 9.93 -18.58 7.83
C ASN A 335 11.23 -19.42 7.84
N SER A 336 12.15 -19.15 8.77
CA SER A 336 13.46 -19.82 8.82
C SER A 336 13.56 -20.99 9.79
N GLY A 337 12.57 -21.18 10.67
CA GLY A 337 12.57 -22.25 11.65
C GLY A 337 12.47 -23.63 11.02
N GLN A 338 12.93 -24.65 11.75
CA GLN A 338 13.16 -26.01 11.22
C GLN A 338 11.92 -26.63 10.57
N GLU A 339 10.77 -26.52 11.23
CA GLU A 339 9.51 -27.13 10.81
C GLU A 339 8.38 -26.12 10.78
N ARG A 340 7.51 -26.24 9.78
CA ARG A 340 6.27 -25.48 9.69
C ARG A 340 5.39 -25.71 10.91
N THR A 341 4.84 -24.62 11.43
CA THR A 341 3.82 -24.61 12.46
C THR A 341 2.47 -24.22 11.86
N VAL A 342 1.40 -24.70 12.48
CA VAL A 342 0.02 -24.52 12.04
C VAL A 342 -0.76 -24.05 13.25
N GLN A 343 -1.69 -23.11 13.05
CA GLN A 343 -2.51 -22.65 14.15
C GLN A 343 -3.53 -23.73 14.56
N THR A 344 -4.04 -23.62 15.78
CA THR A 344 -5.05 -24.53 16.31
C THR A 344 -6.39 -23.83 16.56
N SER A 345 -6.38 -22.50 16.70
CA SER A 345 -7.60 -21.73 16.98
C SER A 345 -8.47 -21.47 15.75
N GLY A 346 -7.87 -21.42 14.55
CA GLY A 346 -8.53 -20.90 13.35
C GLY A 346 -8.81 -19.39 13.43
N MET A 347 -8.19 -18.68 14.37
CA MET A 347 -8.43 -17.27 14.70
C MET A 347 -7.21 -16.38 14.42
N VAL A 348 -6.19 -16.92 13.78
CA VAL A 348 -4.96 -16.20 13.41
C VAL A 348 -4.91 -16.03 11.90
N ALA A 349 -4.76 -14.78 11.46
CA ALA A 349 -4.67 -14.42 10.06
C ALA A 349 -3.40 -13.60 9.77
N SER A 350 -2.84 -13.80 8.59
CA SER A 350 -1.58 -13.20 8.14
C SER A 350 -1.81 -12.34 6.91
N PHE A 351 -1.25 -11.14 6.91
CA PHE A 351 -1.38 -10.17 5.82
C PHE A 351 -0.09 -10.07 4.99
N GLY A 352 -0.20 -10.47 3.72
CA GLY A 352 0.89 -10.46 2.74
C GLY A 352 1.01 -9.17 1.93
N GLY A 353 0.10 -8.20 2.10
CA GLY A 353 0.03 -6.96 1.32
C GLY A 353 -1.03 -6.95 0.24
N GLY A 354 -1.15 -8.06 -0.48
CA GLY A 354 -2.20 -8.26 -1.47
C GLY A 354 -3.44 -8.95 -0.87
N HIS A 355 -3.24 -9.85 0.08
CA HIS A 355 -4.32 -10.66 0.63
C HIS A 355 -4.09 -11.04 2.10
N TRP A 356 -5.19 -11.43 2.73
CA TRP A 356 -5.22 -12.05 4.04
C TRP A 356 -5.47 -13.54 3.90
N GLN A 357 -4.83 -14.35 4.73
CA GLN A 357 -5.05 -15.79 4.81
C GLN A 357 -4.95 -16.24 6.27
N LEU A 358 -5.41 -17.45 6.57
CA LEU A 358 -5.04 -18.08 7.84
C LEU A 358 -3.52 -18.13 7.97
N ALA A 359 -3.02 -17.79 9.16
CA ALA A 359 -1.60 -17.67 9.45
C ALA A 359 -0.95 -19.04 9.66
N ASP A 360 -1.25 -20.04 8.85
CA ASP A 360 -0.48 -21.29 8.82
C ASP A 360 0.81 -21.08 8.03
N ASP A 361 1.90 -21.72 8.46
CA ASP A 361 3.18 -21.55 7.78
C ASP A 361 3.14 -22.14 6.37
N PRO A 362 3.82 -21.49 5.40
CA PRO A 362 4.68 -20.32 5.56
C PRO A 362 3.91 -18.99 5.58
N GLN A 363 4.41 -18.04 6.35
CA GLN A 363 3.82 -16.69 6.41
C GLN A 363 4.07 -15.92 5.11
N PRO A 364 3.05 -15.25 4.55
CA PRO A 364 3.23 -14.36 3.42
C PRO A 364 3.96 -13.07 3.84
N GLY A 365 4.49 -12.34 2.86
CA GLY A 365 5.01 -10.98 3.08
C GLY A 365 6.45 -10.87 3.60
N VAL A 366 7.09 -11.97 4.01
CA VAL A 366 8.53 -11.98 4.32
C VAL A 366 9.34 -11.53 3.11
N HIS A 367 10.36 -10.70 3.31
CA HIS A 367 11.15 -10.15 2.21
C HIS A 367 12.06 -11.21 1.57
N ASP A 368 12.65 -12.07 2.39
CA ASP A 368 13.61 -13.09 1.98
C ASP A 368 12.96 -14.32 1.29
N LYS A 369 11.63 -14.33 1.18
CA LYS A 369 10.83 -15.40 0.56
C LYS A 369 11.06 -16.79 1.16
N THR A 370 11.58 -16.86 2.38
CA THR A 370 11.73 -18.13 3.12
C THR A 370 10.39 -18.86 3.25
N GLN A 371 10.41 -20.19 3.32
CA GLN A 371 9.20 -21.04 3.22
C GLN A 371 9.09 -22.13 4.32
N ARG A 372 9.94 -22.09 5.36
CA ARG A 372 9.91 -23.06 6.47
C ARG A 372 8.99 -22.58 7.60
N GLY A 373 9.32 -22.87 8.85
CA GLY A 373 8.49 -22.53 10.01
C GLY A 373 8.71 -21.14 10.57
N SER A 374 7.70 -20.63 11.26
CA SER A 374 7.72 -19.34 11.94
C SER A 374 7.08 -19.42 13.33
N ILE A 375 7.13 -18.32 14.09
CA ILE A 375 6.49 -18.24 15.41
C ILE A 375 5.01 -17.86 15.34
N TRP A 376 4.57 -17.29 14.22
CA TRP A 376 3.34 -16.52 14.12
C TRP A 376 2.06 -17.32 14.38
N PRO A 377 1.92 -18.59 13.94
CA PRO A 377 0.75 -19.39 14.30
C PRO A 377 0.66 -19.57 15.82
N THR A 378 1.78 -19.88 16.48
CA THR A 378 1.84 -20.15 17.92
C THR A 378 1.71 -18.90 18.78
N PHE A 379 2.30 -17.78 18.34
CA PHE A 379 2.10 -16.45 18.93
C PHE A 379 0.62 -16.05 18.87
N GLY A 380 0.00 -16.19 17.69
CA GLY A 380 -1.39 -15.86 17.49
C GLY A 380 -2.33 -16.70 18.34
N ASP A 381 -2.13 -18.01 18.41
CA ASP A 381 -2.91 -18.90 19.27
C ASP A 381 -2.78 -18.52 20.75
N ALA A 382 -1.57 -18.21 21.22
CA ALA A 382 -1.34 -17.79 22.60
C ALA A 382 -2.02 -16.46 22.92
N MET A 383 -1.97 -15.49 22.00
CA MET A 383 -2.71 -14.23 22.14
C MET A 383 -4.23 -14.45 22.09
N HIS A 384 -4.72 -15.27 21.17
CA HIS A 384 -6.14 -15.60 21.08
C HIS A 384 -6.65 -16.27 22.36
N ALA A 385 -5.88 -17.18 22.95
CA ALA A 385 -6.24 -17.81 24.21
C ALA A 385 -6.46 -16.80 25.36
N ARG A 386 -5.66 -15.72 25.38
CA ARG A 386 -5.74 -14.64 26.38
C ARG A 386 -6.88 -13.65 26.11
N PHE A 387 -7.08 -13.26 24.86
CA PHE A 387 -7.94 -12.11 24.52
C PHE A 387 -9.25 -12.49 23.81
N ARG A 388 -9.39 -13.74 23.35
CA ARG A 388 -10.59 -14.31 22.71
C ARG A 388 -11.09 -13.53 21.48
N VAL A 389 -10.17 -12.87 20.78
CA VAL A 389 -10.42 -12.14 19.52
C VAL A 389 -9.50 -12.65 18.41
N PRO A 390 -9.81 -12.44 17.12
CA PRO A 390 -8.90 -12.71 16.02
C PRO A 390 -7.57 -11.98 16.17
N ILE A 391 -6.49 -12.62 15.73
CA ILE A 391 -5.15 -12.06 15.74
C ILE A 391 -4.67 -11.91 14.30
N GLY A 392 -4.38 -10.68 13.89
CA GLY A 392 -3.75 -10.34 12.63
C GLY A 392 -2.24 -10.21 12.80
N VAL A 393 -1.47 -10.73 11.85
CA VAL A 393 -0.01 -10.56 11.80
C VAL A 393 0.43 -10.11 10.42
N ALA A 394 1.48 -9.31 10.34
CA ALA A 394 2.04 -8.83 9.09
C ALA A 394 3.57 -8.92 9.17
N VAL A 395 4.15 -9.92 8.51
CA VAL A 395 5.57 -10.27 8.66
C VAL A 395 6.39 -9.66 7.52
N THR A 396 7.48 -8.98 7.85
CA THR A 396 8.30 -8.21 6.89
C THR A 396 9.80 -8.50 6.98
N GLY A 397 10.23 -9.49 7.78
CA GLY A 397 11.64 -9.75 8.08
C GLY A 397 12.49 -10.25 6.90
N HIS A 398 13.81 -10.26 7.12
CA HIS A 398 14.82 -10.73 6.14
C HIS A 398 16.04 -11.36 6.84
N GLY A 399 16.33 -12.63 6.53
CA GLY A 399 17.42 -13.41 7.13
C GLY A 399 18.85 -12.89 6.95
N GLY A 400 19.69 -13.07 7.98
CA GLY A 400 21.13 -12.77 7.89
C GLY A 400 21.49 -11.27 7.84
N THR A 401 20.60 -10.40 8.29
CA THR A 401 20.80 -8.94 8.21
C THR A 401 21.23 -8.35 9.55
N SER A 402 22.21 -7.45 9.51
CA SER A 402 22.52 -6.57 10.63
C SER A 402 21.53 -5.41 10.70
N VAL A 403 21.46 -4.72 11.85
CA VAL A 403 20.60 -3.55 12.06
C VAL A 403 20.85 -2.45 11.01
N TYR A 404 22.08 -2.35 10.48
CA TYR A 404 22.44 -1.35 9.48
C TYR A 404 21.71 -1.56 8.13
N ALA A 405 21.40 -2.80 7.77
CA ALA A 405 20.63 -3.11 6.56
C ALA A 405 19.21 -2.52 6.59
N TRP A 406 18.71 -2.21 7.79
CA TRP A 406 17.39 -1.63 8.03
C TRP A 406 17.39 -0.11 8.13
N LYS A 407 18.49 0.55 7.76
CA LYS A 407 18.62 2.02 7.80
C LYS A 407 17.43 2.71 7.11
N PRO A 408 16.99 3.88 7.61
CA PRO A 408 15.89 4.64 7.02
C PRO A 408 16.05 4.86 5.51
N GLY A 409 14.99 4.61 4.74
CA GLY A 409 15.00 4.73 3.28
C GLY A 409 15.71 3.60 2.52
N GLY A 410 16.36 2.66 3.22
CA GLY A 410 16.90 1.44 2.64
C GLY A 410 15.81 0.45 2.25
N GLU A 411 16.16 -0.56 1.44
CA GLU A 411 15.20 -1.54 0.89
C GLU A 411 14.36 -2.25 1.96
N LEU A 412 15.00 -2.81 2.99
CA LEU A 412 14.30 -3.54 4.07
C LEU A 412 13.42 -2.60 4.90
N ASN A 413 13.90 -1.38 5.14
CA ASN A 413 13.11 -0.35 5.82
C ASN A 413 11.87 0.02 4.99
N ASN A 414 12.03 0.25 3.69
CA ASN A 414 10.92 0.55 2.79
C ASN A 414 9.92 -0.60 2.71
N TRP A 415 10.38 -1.86 2.68
CA TRP A 415 9.51 -3.04 2.70
C TRP A 415 8.63 -3.11 3.95
N MET A 416 9.24 -2.93 5.12
CA MET A 416 8.52 -2.84 6.38
C MET A 416 7.56 -1.63 6.40
N MET A 417 8.01 -0.46 5.96
CA MET A 417 7.19 0.75 5.92
C MET A 417 6.00 0.61 4.97
N MET A 418 6.14 -0.06 3.81
CA MET A 418 5.01 -0.33 2.93
C MET A 418 3.91 -1.08 3.66
N ARG A 419 4.26 -2.10 4.45
CA ARG A 419 3.29 -2.86 5.23
C ARG A 419 2.62 -2.02 6.32
N ILE A 420 3.41 -1.19 7.02
CA ILE A 420 2.91 -0.25 8.03
C ILE A 420 1.91 0.74 7.41
N LEU A 421 2.23 1.30 6.24
CA LEU A 421 1.38 2.26 5.54
C LEU A 421 0.08 1.62 4.99
N GLN A 422 0.15 0.37 4.53
CA GLN A 422 -1.03 -0.38 4.08
C GLN A 422 -2.01 -0.68 5.23
N LEU A 423 -1.50 -0.94 6.43
CA LEU A 423 -2.34 -1.10 7.62
C LEU A 423 -2.88 0.25 8.10
N GLY A 424 -2.10 1.32 7.93
CA GLY A 424 -2.52 2.69 8.21
C GLY A 424 -2.54 3.05 9.70
N PRO A 425 -2.92 4.29 10.03
CA PRO A 425 -3.01 4.76 11.41
C PRO A 425 -4.02 3.93 12.19
N ASN A 426 -3.63 3.49 13.39
CA ASN A 426 -4.40 2.58 14.24
C ASN A 426 -4.72 1.21 13.59
N GLY A 427 -4.08 0.84 12.49
CA GLY A 427 -4.28 -0.46 11.82
C GLY A 427 -3.58 -1.64 12.48
N PHE A 428 -2.70 -1.38 13.46
CA PHE A 428 -1.99 -2.38 14.25
C PHE A 428 -1.60 -1.83 15.62
N ARG A 429 -1.43 -2.74 16.58
CA ARG A 429 -1.12 -2.44 17.98
C ARG A 429 0.34 -2.13 18.22
N ALA A 430 1.24 -2.94 17.66
CA ALA A 430 2.67 -2.82 17.90
C ALA A 430 3.50 -3.48 16.79
N LEU A 431 4.75 -3.03 16.66
CA LEU A 431 5.77 -3.69 15.87
C LEU A 431 6.68 -4.53 16.78
N LEU A 432 6.89 -5.79 16.42
CA LEU A 432 7.71 -6.77 17.13
C LEU A 432 9.04 -6.93 16.39
N TRP A 433 10.12 -6.42 16.99
CA TRP A 433 11.47 -6.42 16.42
C TRP A 433 12.32 -7.54 17.01
N HIS A 434 12.79 -8.44 16.15
CA HIS A 434 13.68 -9.56 16.51
C HIS A 434 14.90 -9.59 15.58
N GLN A 435 15.97 -8.94 16.02
CA GLN A 435 17.25 -8.88 15.29
C GLN A 435 18.39 -8.54 16.24
N GLY A 436 19.52 -9.22 16.10
CA GLY A 436 20.75 -8.86 16.79
C GLY A 436 21.90 -9.85 16.60
N GLU A 437 21.61 -11.07 16.17
CA GLU A 437 22.60 -12.12 15.99
C GLU A 437 23.69 -11.70 14.97
N ALA A 438 23.31 -11.01 13.89
CA ALA A 438 24.27 -10.52 12.89
C ALA A 438 25.12 -9.31 13.37
N ASP A 439 24.81 -8.71 14.52
CA ASP A 439 25.54 -7.59 15.11
C ASP A 439 26.43 -7.99 16.29
N VAL A 440 26.49 -9.29 16.63
CA VAL A 440 27.40 -9.81 17.65
C VAL A 440 28.86 -9.51 17.27
N GLY A 441 29.61 -8.93 18.20
CA GLY A 441 30.99 -8.48 17.98
C GLY A 441 31.10 -7.04 17.44
N GLY A 442 29.99 -6.40 17.10
CA GLY A 442 29.91 -4.98 16.78
C GLY A 442 29.96 -4.06 18.01
N LYS A 443 30.01 -2.74 17.79
CA LYS A 443 29.98 -1.75 18.86
C LYS A 443 28.54 -1.55 19.38
N PRO A 444 28.28 -1.68 20.70
CA PRO A 444 26.95 -1.47 21.29
C PRO A 444 26.31 -0.13 20.95
N GLU A 445 27.12 0.93 20.87
CA GLU A 445 26.68 2.28 20.56
C GLU A 445 26.15 2.39 19.14
N ASP A 446 26.75 1.66 18.20
CA ASP A 446 26.32 1.64 16.80
C ASP A 446 24.97 0.95 16.67
N TYR A 447 24.78 -0.19 17.34
CA TYR A 447 23.48 -0.87 17.37
C TYR A 447 22.38 0.02 17.96
N THR A 448 22.63 0.58 19.14
CA THR A 448 21.69 1.47 19.84
C THR A 448 21.34 2.68 18.97
N ARG A 449 22.34 3.33 18.35
CA ARG A 449 22.15 4.51 17.50
C ARG A 449 21.34 4.16 16.25
N ASN A 450 21.68 3.07 15.57
CA ASN A 450 21.04 2.66 14.33
C ASN A 450 19.58 2.28 14.56
N LEU A 451 19.29 1.40 15.53
CA LEU A 451 17.91 0.99 15.81
C LEU A 451 17.06 2.17 16.29
N ALA A 452 17.60 3.05 17.14
CA ALA A 452 16.89 4.26 17.55
C ALA A 452 16.60 5.21 16.37
N ALA A 453 17.51 5.30 15.39
CA ALA A 453 17.28 6.08 14.17
C ALA A 453 16.18 5.46 13.30
N ILE A 454 16.14 4.13 13.18
CA ILE A 454 15.10 3.40 12.45
C ILE A 454 13.73 3.64 13.08
N ILE A 455 13.59 3.44 14.40
CA ILE A 455 12.33 3.64 15.12
C ILE A 455 11.79 5.07 14.92
N ARG A 456 12.64 6.07 15.11
CA ARG A 456 12.26 7.48 14.94
C ARG A 456 11.88 7.81 13.50
N ALA A 457 12.66 7.36 12.53
CA ALA A 457 12.40 7.63 11.12
C ALA A 457 11.14 6.92 10.63
N SER A 458 10.90 5.68 11.06
CA SER A 458 9.67 4.95 10.73
C SER A 458 8.42 5.65 11.27
N THR A 459 8.48 6.13 12.51
CA THR A 459 7.40 6.90 13.12
C THR A 459 7.15 8.22 12.39
N ALA A 460 8.23 8.94 12.05
CA ALA A 460 8.15 10.19 11.29
C ALA A 460 7.59 9.98 9.87
N ALA A 461 8.01 8.90 9.20
CA ALA A 461 7.55 8.54 7.85
C ALA A 461 6.09 8.09 7.82
N ALA A 462 5.63 7.39 8.86
CA ALA A 462 4.22 7.04 9.02
C ALA A 462 3.36 8.29 9.28
N GLY A 463 3.85 9.21 10.13
CA GLY A 463 3.07 10.37 10.57
C GLY A 463 2.16 10.08 11.76
N TRP A 464 2.26 8.89 12.37
CA TRP A 464 1.63 8.52 13.64
C TRP A 464 2.56 7.69 14.50
N GLN A 465 2.33 7.71 15.81
CA GLN A 465 3.11 6.95 16.80
C GLN A 465 2.60 5.51 16.89
N PHE A 466 3.51 4.55 17.03
CA PHE A 466 3.20 3.16 17.34
C PHE A 466 4.33 2.54 18.15
N PRO A 467 4.02 1.68 19.13
CA PRO A 467 5.02 1.08 20.00
C PRO A 467 5.85 0.04 19.25
N TRP A 468 7.14 0.01 19.57
CA TRP A 468 8.08 -1.02 19.15
C TRP A 468 8.43 -1.88 20.34
N PHE A 469 8.40 -3.19 20.18
CA PHE A 469 9.03 -4.12 21.11
C PHE A 469 10.37 -4.57 20.56
N VAL A 470 11.42 -4.56 21.38
CA VAL A 470 12.75 -5.02 20.99
C VAL A 470 13.11 -6.25 21.82
N ALA A 471 13.25 -7.40 21.16
CA ALA A 471 13.72 -8.62 21.79
C ALA A 471 15.18 -8.51 22.24
N GLN A 472 15.55 -9.26 23.28
CA GLN A 472 16.95 -9.52 23.60
C GLN A 472 17.41 -10.75 22.81
N VAL A 473 18.36 -10.51 21.91
CA VAL A 473 18.79 -11.48 20.89
C VAL A 473 20.26 -11.34 20.54
N SER A 474 21.02 -12.40 20.79
CA SER A 474 22.44 -12.47 20.45
C SER A 474 22.99 -13.89 20.29
N TYR A 475 22.15 -14.93 20.40
CA TYR A 475 22.55 -16.32 20.23
C TYR A 475 23.18 -16.59 18.84
N LEU A 476 24.35 -17.23 18.81
CA LEU A 476 24.99 -17.69 17.57
C LEU A 476 25.10 -19.22 17.48
N SER A 477 25.49 -19.85 18.58
CA SER A 477 25.69 -21.31 18.68
C SER A 477 25.71 -21.73 20.16
N PRO A 478 25.74 -23.03 20.49
CA PRO A 478 25.88 -23.49 21.88
C PRO A 478 27.12 -22.94 22.59
N GLU A 479 28.21 -22.74 21.86
CA GLU A 479 29.47 -22.20 22.37
C GLU A 479 29.44 -20.67 22.50
N ARG A 480 28.48 -20.01 21.84
CA ARG A 480 28.24 -18.56 21.88
C ARG A 480 26.74 -18.28 22.08
N PRO A 481 26.18 -18.64 23.25
CA PRO A 481 24.73 -18.59 23.47
C PRO A 481 24.21 -17.18 23.73
N SER A 482 25.08 -16.23 24.08
CA SER A 482 24.72 -14.84 24.37
C SER A 482 25.92 -13.90 24.19
N SER A 483 25.65 -12.62 23.95
CA SER A 483 26.62 -11.53 23.89
C SER A 483 26.15 -10.34 24.74
N GLU A 484 26.84 -10.08 25.84
CA GLU A 484 26.50 -8.99 26.75
C GLU A 484 26.54 -7.61 26.07
N THR A 485 27.45 -7.41 25.12
CA THR A 485 27.59 -6.16 24.36
C THR A 485 26.36 -5.89 23.49
N THR A 486 25.86 -6.89 22.77
CA THR A 486 24.64 -6.76 21.95
C THR A 486 23.39 -6.62 22.82
N ARG A 487 23.29 -7.42 23.89
CA ARG A 487 22.14 -7.41 24.80
C ARG A 487 21.99 -6.09 25.56
N SER A 488 23.10 -5.57 26.08
CA SER A 488 23.10 -4.26 26.75
C SER A 488 22.71 -3.13 25.79
N ALA A 489 23.08 -3.18 24.51
CA ALA A 489 22.62 -2.23 23.49
C ALA A 489 21.09 -2.29 23.26
N GLN A 490 20.53 -3.51 23.16
CA GLN A 490 19.09 -3.73 23.02
C GLN A 490 18.33 -3.24 24.26
N LYS A 491 18.79 -3.60 25.45
CA LYS A 491 18.22 -3.16 26.73
C LYS A 491 18.25 -1.65 26.88
N LYS A 492 19.34 -0.99 26.46
CA LYS A 492 19.50 0.47 26.53
C LYS A 492 18.43 1.24 25.73
N LEU A 493 17.87 0.66 24.67
CA LEU A 493 16.73 1.27 23.96
C LEU A 493 15.47 1.28 24.82
N CYS A 494 15.24 0.18 25.55
CA CYS A 494 14.10 0.01 26.44
C CYS A 494 14.23 0.92 27.67
N ASP A 495 15.40 0.95 28.30
CA ASP A 495 15.68 1.78 29.48
C ASP A 495 15.54 3.29 29.18
N ARG A 496 15.75 3.69 27.92
CA ARG A 496 15.56 5.08 27.45
C ARG A 496 14.14 5.40 27.01
N GLY A 497 13.21 4.45 27.11
CA GLY A 497 11.82 4.61 26.65
C GLY A 497 11.68 4.75 25.13
N ILE A 498 12.69 4.35 24.35
CA ILE A 498 12.63 4.39 22.87
C ILE A 498 11.82 3.21 22.33
N ALA A 499 11.87 2.08 23.02
CA ALA A 499 11.12 0.87 22.73
C ALA A 499 10.62 0.22 24.03
N LEU A 500 9.68 -0.71 23.90
CA LEU A 500 9.24 -1.61 24.93
C LEU A 500 10.09 -2.89 24.91
N GLU A 501 10.16 -3.56 26.06
CA GLU A 501 10.95 -4.78 26.22
C GLU A 501 10.25 -5.98 25.55
N GLY A 502 10.91 -6.60 24.59
CA GLY A 502 10.52 -7.87 24.00
C GLY A 502 11.05 -9.09 24.79
N PRO A 503 10.85 -10.31 24.28
CA PRO A 503 11.31 -11.51 24.96
C PRO A 503 12.84 -11.67 24.89
N ASP A 504 13.39 -12.39 25.86
CA ASP A 504 14.78 -12.86 25.82
C ASP A 504 14.85 -14.25 25.21
N THR A 505 15.28 -14.31 23.94
CA THR A 505 15.32 -15.57 23.21
C THR A 505 16.67 -16.29 23.29
N ASP A 506 17.69 -15.68 23.92
CA ASP A 506 18.96 -16.37 24.18
C ASP A 506 18.78 -17.48 25.23
N THR A 507 17.71 -17.41 26.03
CA THR A 507 17.30 -18.46 26.98
C THR A 507 16.86 -19.77 26.28
N LEU A 508 16.50 -19.71 25.00
CA LEU A 508 16.05 -20.86 24.22
C LEU A 508 17.24 -21.61 23.60
N THR A 509 17.89 -22.46 24.39
CA THR A 509 19.08 -23.24 23.99
C THR A 509 18.78 -24.72 23.73
N SER A 510 19.79 -25.49 23.35
CA SER A 510 19.71 -26.96 23.23
C SER A 510 18.52 -27.41 22.36
N SER A 511 17.58 -28.21 22.89
CA SER A 511 16.43 -28.72 22.15
C SER A 511 15.51 -27.65 21.52
N TYR A 512 15.63 -26.38 21.90
CA TYR A 512 14.90 -25.28 21.27
C TYR A 512 15.56 -24.79 19.97
N ARG A 513 16.80 -25.18 19.68
CA ARG A 513 17.52 -24.83 18.45
C ARG A 513 17.45 -25.96 17.43
N ASP A 514 17.48 -25.60 16.16
CA ASP A 514 17.52 -26.56 15.05
C ASP A 514 18.86 -27.29 15.00
N SER A 515 19.02 -28.21 14.02
CA SER A 515 20.24 -29.00 13.86
C SER A 515 20.68 -29.70 15.16
N GLU A 516 19.73 -30.39 15.81
CA GLU A 516 19.94 -31.11 17.08
C GLU A 516 20.48 -30.22 18.20
N GLY A 517 20.06 -28.96 18.22
CA GLY A 517 20.45 -27.98 19.21
C GLY A 517 21.75 -27.23 18.91
N LYS A 518 22.36 -27.46 17.74
CA LYS A 518 23.62 -26.81 17.33
C LYS A 518 23.42 -25.62 16.40
N GLY A 519 22.25 -25.47 15.79
CA GLY A 519 22.00 -24.40 14.83
C GLY A 519 21.55 -23.10 15.48
N ILE A 520 21.52 -22.05 14.67
CA ILE A 520 21.17 -20.67 15.10
C ILE A 520 19.66 -20.45 15.10
N HIS A 521 18.91 -21.19 14.28
CA HIS A 521 17.46 -21.05 14.16
C HIS A 521 16.75 -21.97 15.16
N PHE A 522 15.43 -21.80 15.25
CA PHE A 522 14.61 -22.54 16.20
C PHE A 522 14.15 -23.89 15.63
N SER A 523 14.17 -24.92 16.47
CA SER A 523 13.45 -26.18 16.24
C SER A 523 11.94 -25.94 16.34
N ARG A 524 11.11 -26.94 16.02
CA ARG A 524 9.66 -26.85 16.28
C ARG A 524 9.36 -26.46 17.74
N LYS A 525 10.02 -27.12 18.69
CA LYS A 525 9.88 -26.83 20.13
C LYS A 525 10.29 -25.37 20.43
N GLY A 526 11.37 -24.90 19.80
CA GLY A 526 11.83 -23.52 19.87
C GLY A 526 10.81 -22.52 19.35
N LEU A 527 10.21 -22.77 18.18
CA LEU A 527 9.21 -21.88 17.59
C LEU A 527 7.99 -21.71 18.51
N VAL A 528 7.49 -22.82 19.08
CA VAL A 528 6.37 -22.77 20.04
C VAL A 528 6.75 -21.95 21.29
N ALA A 529 7.94 -22.16 21.85
CA ALA A 529 8.39 -21.43 23.02
C ALA A 529 8.59 -19.94 22.71
N HIS A 530 9.21 -19.62 21.58
CA HIS A 530 9.46 -18.26 21.13
C HIS A 530 8.16 -17.48 20.89
N GLY A 531 7.17 -18.08 20.21
CA GLY A 531 5.84 -17.45 20.03
C GLY A 531 5.13 -17.18 21.35
N LYS A 532 5.24 -18.08 22.34
CA LYS A 532 4.68 -17.88 23.69
C LYS A 532 5.37 -16.76 24.46
N LEU A 533 6.70 -16.67 24.41
CA LEU A 533 7.45 -15.58 25.05
C LEU A 533 7.06 -14.21 24.48
N TRP A 534 6.86 -14.12 23.16
CA TRP A 534 6.31 -12.91 22.54
C TRP A 534 4.89 -12.60 23.03
N ALA A 535 4.01 -13.60 23.06
CA ALA A 535 2.63 -13.43 23.50
C ALA A 535 2.53 -13.04 24.98
N GLU A 536 3.47 -13.46 25.81
CA GLU A 536 3.61 -13.03 27.21
C GLU A 536 3.85 -11.53 27.29
N LYS A 537 4.99 -11.06 26.75
CA LYS A 537 5.40 -9.64 26.79
C LYS A 537 4.37 -8.71 26.16
N VAL A 538 3.86 -9.07 24.97
CA VAL A 538 2.90 -8.25 24.24
C VAL A 538 1.54 -8.26 24.93
N GLY A 539 1.11 -9.41 25.46
CA GLY A 539 -0.18 -9.51 26.15
C GLY A 539 -0.20 -8.75 27.48
N ASP A 540 0.91 -8.67 28.20
CA ASP A 540 0.99 -7.89 29.45
C ASP A 540 0.86 -6.39 29.19
N TYR A 541 1.56 -5.90 28.17
CA TYR A 541 1.38 -4.53 27.67
C TYR A 541 -0.07 -4.29 27.23
N LEU A 542 -0.66 -5.24 26.51
CA LEU A 542 -2.02 -5.08 26.00
C LEU A 542 -3.06 -5.03 27.13
N TYR A 543 -2.88 -5.77 28.23
CA TYR A 543 -3.72 -5.62 29.41
C TYR A 543 -3.67 -4.21 29.99
N GLN A 544 -2.49 -3.58 30.02
CA GLN A 544 -2.33 -2.21 30.52
C GLN A 544 -3.03 -1.20 29.62
N VAL A 545 -2.82 -1.29 28.30
CA VAL A 545 -3.45 -0.39 27.32
C VAL A 545 -4.97 -0.44 27.42
N LEU A 546 -5.54 -1.64 27.47
CA LEU A 546 -7.00 -1.81 27.49
C LEU A 546 -7.63 -1.48 28.84
N ALA A 547 -6.86 -1.54 29.93
CA ALA A 547 -7.33 -1.14 31.25
C ALA A 547 -7.44 0.39 31.38
N GLN A 548 -6.57 1.15 30.69
CA GLN A 548 -6.57 2.61 30.72
C GLN A 548 -7.78 3.21 30.00
N GLU A 549 -8.37 2.50 29.05
CA GLU A 549 -9.54 2.94 28.27
C GLU A 549 -10.89 2.78 29.01
N THR A 550 -10.89 2.25 30.25
CA THR A 550 -12.10 2.09 31.09
C THR A 550 -12.23 3.21 32.14
N LYS A 551 -11.28 4.15 32.19
CA LYS A 551 -11.35 5.40 32.96
C LYS A 551 -11.62 6.56 32.01
#